data_AF-A0A840WFD1-F1
#
_entry.id   AF-A0A840WFD1-F1
#
_cell.length_a   1.000
_cell.length_b   1.000
_cell.length_c   1.000
_cell.angle_alpha   90.00
_cell.angle_beta   90.00
_cell.angle_gamma   90.00
#
_symmetry.space_group_name_H-M   'P 1'
#
loop_
_entity.id
_entity.type
_entity.pdbx_description
1 polymer ?
#
loop_
_entity_poly.entity_id
_entity_poly.type
_entity_poly.pdbx_seq_one_letter_code
_entity_poly.pdbx_strand_id
1 'polypeptide(L)'
;MLTALTLPAIAVLAAGIAYHMPRTQVGLSHTPAQAPPQGTDLAAAALRQLQDASTYRISGLVHEGDGGGPYQDRPTDTRRVLGLSHQWFTHTTQPTPAVLVDRAGDGAAPTSMWVHDTPVISWGRDPYEWFHDNPVYDLDEESFFPVQTTLEAIVNDGTIADQRRAPFRAQLTPAMGENDTDHAERPAVRLEGSVQSAEGTTEFVLFTTVKGTPLGLSAETTRSGADQQEAEFTTYSEYEIHSLDEPVDLTVPAPDEIGPWEDAGGP
;
A
#
# COMPACT_ATOMS: atom_id res chain seq x y z
N MET A 1 15.24 -55.36 78.63
CA MET A 1 13.80 -55.55 78.40
C MET A 1 13.55 -55.30 76.91
N LEU A 2 13.50 -56.24 75.96
CA LEU A 2 13.08 -57.65 75.91
C LEU A 2 11.60 -57.87 76.25
N THR A 3 10.73 -57.75 75.22
CA THR A 3 9.66 -58.71 74.80
C THR A 3 8.85 -58.05 73.65
N ALA A 4 8.93 -58.57 72.42
CA ALA A 4 8.15 -59.67 71.82
C ALA A 4 6.76 -59.19 71.32
N LEU A 5 6.56 -59.02 70.00
CA LEU A 5 6.19 -60.03 68.98
C LEU A 5 4.78 -60.64 69.17
N THR A 6 3.86 -60.28 68.27
CA THR A 6 2.83 -61.17 67.73
C THR A 6 2.67 -60.93 66.22
N LEU A 7 3.19 -61.87 65.43
CA LEU A 7 2.82 -62.22 64.04
C LEU A 7 1.85 -63.45 64.12
N PRO A 8 1.33 -64.10 63.04
CA PRO A 8 1.26 -63.81 61.58
C PRO A 8 -0.12 -64.14 60.93
N ALA A 9 -0.28 -63.88 59.62
CA ALA A 9 -0.95 -64.76 58.61
C ALA A 9 -0.98 -64.02 57.24
N ILE A 10 0.02 -64.20 56.36
CA ILE A 10 0.03 -65.14 55.21
C ILE A 10 -1.22 -65.03 54.31
N ALA A 11 -1.06 -64.46 53.11
CA ALA A 11 -1.16 -65.21 51.85
C ALA A 11 -0.99 -64.27 50.63
N VAL A 12 0.00 -64.58 49.81
CA VAL A 12 0.23 -64.03 48.47
C VAL A 12 -0.78 -64.68 47.51
N LEU A 13 -1.38 -63.90 46.62
CA LEU A 13 -1.81 -64.37 45.29
C LEU A 13 -1.84 -63.20 44.31
N ALA A 14 -0.89 -63.24 43.37
CA ALA A 14 -0.87 -62.42 42.17
C ALA A 14 -1.95 -62.91 41.21
N ALA A 15 -2.72 -61.98 40.62
CA ALA A 15 -3.39 -62.20 39.35
C ALA A 15 -3.54 -60.84 38.67
N GLY A 16 -2.90 -60.71 37.50
CA GLY A 16 -2.80 -59.47 36.76
C GLY A 16 -4.12 -59.05 36.13
N ILE A 17 -4.29 -57.73 36.05
CA ILE A 17 -4.98 -57.07 34.95
C ILE A 17 -4.08 -55.89 34.57
N ALA A 18 -3.23 -56.11 33.57
CA ALA A 18 -2.68 -55.01 32.80
C ALA A 18 -3.87 -54.34 32.13
N TYR A 19 -4.31 -53.20 32.69
CA TYR A 19 -5.25 -52.33 32.01
C TYR A 19 -4.62 -51.92 30.68
N HIS A 20 -5.16 -52.44 29.59
CA HIS A 20 -5.02 -51.85 28.26
C HIS A 20 -5.60 -50.44 28.31
N MET A 21 -4.77 -49.47 28.67
CA MET A 21 -5.01 -48.11 28.25
C MET A 21 -4.72 -48.05 26.74
N PRO A 22 -5.69 -47.69 25.89
CA PRO A 22 -5.36 -47.30 24.54
C PRO A 22 -4.40 -46.12 24.66
N ARG A 23 -3.15 -46.30 24.22
CA ARG A 23 -2.30 -45.17 23.89
C ARG A 23 -3.03 -44.43 22.78
N THR A 24 -3.76 -43.38 23.13
CA THR A 24 -4.16 -42.36 22.17
C THR A 24 -2.84 -41.78 21.68
N GLN A 25 -2.34 -42.28 20.55
CA GLN A 25 -1.43 -41.52 19.73
C GLN A 25 -2.20 -40.26 19.37
N VAL A 26 -1.98 -39.19 20.12
CA VAL A 26 -2.25 -37.85 19.60
C VAL A 26 -1.28 -37.72 18.45
N GLY A 27 -1.73 -38.08 17.25
CA GLY A 27 -1.04 -37.73 16.04
C GLY A 27 -0.92 -36.22 16.09
N LEU A 28 0.30 -35.72 16.34
CA LEU A 28 0.63 -34.36 15.98
C LEU A 28 0.40 -34.32 14.49
N SER A 29 -0.76 -33.79 14.07
CA SER A 29 -0.98 -33.42 12.69
C SER A 29 0.08 -32.35 12.42
N HIS A 30 1.20 -32.77 11.85
CA HIS A 30 2.12 -31.87 11.20
C HIS A 30 1.39 -31.40 9.95
N THR A 31 0.44 -30.49 10.11
CA THR A 31 0.16 -29.56 9.03
C THR A 31 1.51 -28.89 8.79
N PRO A 32 2.17 -29.11 7.64
CA PRO A 32 3.43 -28.46 7.37
C PRO A 32 3.18 -26.96 7.56
N ALA A 33 4.03 -26.31 8.35
CA ALA A 33 3.97 -24.86 8.49
C ALA A 33 4.00 -24.30 7.07
N GLN A 34 2.97 -23.53 6.71
CA GLN A 34 2.86 -22.92 5.40
C GLN A 34 4.18 -22.19 5.13
N ALA A 35 4.78 -22.42 3.97
CA ALA A 35 6.03 -21.76 3.63
C ALA A 35 5.87 -20.25 3.83
N PRO A 36 6.86 -19.55 4.40
CA PRO A 36 6.75 -18.12 4.57
C PRO A 36 6.45 -17.47 3.20
N PRO A 37 5.52 -16.50 3.14
CA PRO A 37 5.15 -15.84 1.90
C PRO A 37 6.39 -15.26 1.21
N GLN A 38 6.50 -15.52 -0.09
CA GLN A 38 7.58 -15.03 -0.95
C GLN A 38 7.28 -13.60 -1.42
N GLY A 39 8.24 -12.93 -2.04
CA GLY A 39 8.13 -11.51 -2.42
C GLY A 39 6.89 -11.19 -3.25
N THR A 40 6.56 -12.02 -4.24
CA THR A 40 5.35 -11.85 -5.05
C THR A 40 4.06 -12.08 -4.26
N ASP A 41 4.04 -13.03 -3.30
CA ASP A 41 2.89 -13.23 -2.40
C ASP A 41 2.66 -11.99 -1.51
N LEU A 42 3.73 -11.36 -1.06
CA LEU A 42 3.67 -10.14 -0.26
C LEU A 42 3.20 -8.94 -1.08
N ALA A 43 3.62 -8.81 -2.34
CA ALA A 43 3.12 -7.80 -3.26
C ALA A 43 1.63 -8.02 -3.57
N ALA A 44 1.22 -9.27 -3.83
CA ALA A 44 -0.18 -9.61 -4.07
C ALA A 44 -1.07 -9.38 -2.84
N ALA A 45 -0.55 -9.66 -1.65
CA ALA A 45 -1.24 -9.34 -0.40
C ALA A 45 -1.34 -7.83 -0.17
N ALA A 46 -0.33 -7.05 -0.56
CA ALA A 46 -0.35 -5.60 -0.49
C ALA A 46 -1.40 -4.99 -1.42
N LEU A 47 -1.43 -5.44 -2.67
CA LEU A 47 -2.47 -5.06 -3.63
C LEU A 47 -3.86 -5.37 -3.08
N ARG A 48 -4.08 -6.62 -2.63
CA ARG A 48 -5.37 -7.05 -2.11
C ARG A 48 -5.81 -6.22 -0.90
N GLN A 49 -4.91 -5.94 0.05
CA GLN A 49 -5.26 -5.10 1.20
C GLN A 49 -5.65 -3.69 0.78
N LEU A 50 -5.02 -3.11 -0.24
CA LEU A 50 -5.37 -1.79 -0.73
C LEU A 50 -6.71 -1.79 -1.51
N GLN A 51 -7.02 -2.86 -2.23
CA GLN A 51 -8.29 -3.05 -2.95
C GLN A 51 -9.46 -3.40 -2.01
N ASP A 52 -9.20 -4.13 -0.92
CA ASP A 52 -10.21 -4.52 0.08
C ASP A 52 -10.47 -3.41 1.11
N ALA A 53 -9.56 -2.44 1.24
CA ALA A 53 -9.65 -1.37 2.24
C ALA A 53 -10.80 -0.43 1.93
N SER A 54 -11.68 -0.21 2.92
CA SER A 54 -12.81 0.72 2.83
C SER A 54 -12.35 2.17 2.68
N THR A 55 -11.16 2.51 3.15
CA THR A 55 -10.54 3.82 2.99
C THR A 55 -9.03 3.66 2.97
N TYR A 56 -8.30 4.57 2.31
CA TYR A 56 -6.86 4.67 2.49
C TYR A 56 -6.35 6.09 2.25
N ARG A 57 -5.19 6.42 2.82
CA ARG A 57 -4.49 7.69 2.61
C ARG A 57 -3.07 7.49 2.11
N ILE A 58 -2.71 8.19 1.04
CA ILE A 58 -1.41 8.13 0.38
C ILE A 58 -0.83 9.54 0.25
N SER A 59 0.45 9.71 0.59
CA SER A 59 1.23 10.84 0.10
C SER A 59 2.06 10.39 -1.09
N GLY A 60 2.09 11.18 -2.16
CA GLY A 60 2.87 10.94 -3.36
C GLY A 60 3.82 12.10 -3.66
N LEU A 61 5.05 11.78 -4.04
CA LEU A 61 6.04 12.70 -4.57
C LEU A 61 6.52 12.16 -5.91
N VAL A 62 6.49 13.02 -6.93
CA VAL A 62 7.06 12.75 -8.24
C VAL A 62 8.17 13.76 -8.48
N HIS A 63 9.35 13.29 -8.87
CA HIS A 63 10.48 14.15 -9.16
C HIS A 63 11.34 13.61 -10.31
N GLU A 64 12.25 14.43 -10.80
CA GLU A 64 13.26 14.00 -11.77
C GLU A 64 14.14 12.91 -11.14
N GLY A 65 14.19 11.77 -11.80
CA GLY A 65 15.12 10.70 -11.53
C GLY A 65 16.49 10.93 -12.19
N ASP A 66 17.52 10.27 -11.68
CA ASP A 66 18.86 10.23 -12.24
C ASP A 66 19.18 8.93 -13.00
N GLY A 67 18.21 8.02 -13.10
CA GLY A 67 18.37 6.69 -13.72
C GLY A 67 19.16 5.69 -12.88
N GLY A 68 19.43 6.01 -11.61
CA GLY A 68 20.12 5.14 -10.66
C GLY A 68 19.24 4.04 -10.06
N GLY A 69 17.95 4.02 -10.39
CA GLY A 69 16.97 3.06 -9.88
C GLY A 69 16.25 3.56 -8.62
N PRO A 70 15.57 2.67 -7.87
CA PRO A 70 14.84 3.04 -6.67
C PRO A 70 15.75 3.40 -5.49
N TYR A 71 15.29 4.29 -4.60
CA TYR A 71 16.01 4.91 -3.47
C TYR A 71 16.93 6.09 -3.81
N GLN A 72 16.54 6.93 -4.76
CA GLN A 72 17.24 8.18 -5.01
C GLN A 72 17.04 9.15 -3.83
N ASP A 73 18.08 9.91 -3.52
CA ASP A 73 17.94 11.01 -2.58
C ASP A 73 16.98 12.04 -3.19
N ARG A 74 16.03 12.50 -2.37
CA ARG A 74 15.09 13.54 -2.80
C ARG A 74 15.86 14.76 -3.28
N PRO A 75 15.42 15.41 -4.37
CA PRO A 75 16.11 16.57 -4.87
C PRO A 75 16.10 17.68 -3.83
N THR A 76 17.28 18.24 -3.56
CA THR A 76 17.42 19.44 -2.73
C THR A 76 16.96 20.70 -3.47
N ASP A 77 16.86 20.63 -4.79
CA ASP A 77 16.36 21.70 -5.66
C ASP A 77 14.88 21.46 -5.96
N THR A 78 14.02 22.34 -5.47
CA THR A 78 12.56 22.24 -5.65
C THR A 78 12.13 22.30 -7.11
N ARG A 79 12.97 22.80 -8.03
CA ARG A 79 12.68 22.81 -9.47
C ARG A 79 12.64 21.42 -10.09
N ARG A 80 13.25 20.44 -9.44
CA ARG A 80 13.26 19.03 -9.88
C ARG A 80 12.09 18.24 -9.30
N VAL A 81 11.28 18.85 -8.43
CA VAL A 81 10.01 18.27 -7.97
C VAL A 81 8.97 18.51 -9.05
N LEU A 82 8.43 17.43 -9.59
CA LEU A 82 7.46 17.45 -10.69
C LEU A 82 6.02 17.44 -10.16
N GLY A 83 5.80 16.88 -8.97
CA GLY A 83 4.50 16.86 -8.34
C GLY A 83 4.53 16.41 -6.89
N LEU A 84 3.64 16.98 -6.09
CA LEU A 84 3.32 16.55 -4.74
C LEU A 84 1.80 16.34 -4.66
N SER A 85 1.39 15.19 -4.16
CA SER A 85 -0.02 14.83 -4.04
C SER A 85 -0.33 14.17 -2.72
N HIS A 86 -1.54 14.39 -2.25
CA HIS A 86 -2.14 13.69 -1.14
C HIS A 86 -3.44 13.12 -1.66
N GLN A 87 -3.60 11.81 -1.53
CA GLN A 87 -4.74 11.08 -2.04
C GLN A 87 -5.47 10.45 -0.86
N TRP A 88 -6.77 10.66 -0.81
CA TRP A 88 -7.66 9.98 0.11
C TRP A 88 -8.67 9.19 -0.70
N PHE A 89 -8.68 7.89 -0.47
CA PHE A 89 -9.64 6.98 -1.03
C PHE A 89 -10.71 6.66 0.00
N THR A 90 -11.95 6.60 -0.44
CA THR A 90 -13.05 6.04 0.33
C THR A 90 -13.96 5.19 -0.56
N HIS A 91 -14.18 3.94 -0.16
CA HIS A 91 -15.40 3.23 -0.46
C HIS A 91 -16.51 3.89 0.35
N THR A 92 -17.10 4.96 -0.20
CA THR A 92 -18.40 5.37 0.32
C THR A 92 -19.33 4.17 0.19
N THR A 93 -20.06 3.86 1.25
CA THR A 93 -21.05 2.78 1.25
C THR A 93 -21.88 2.89 -0.02
N GLN A 94 -21.97 1.77 -0.73
CA GLN A 94 -22.45 1.65 -2.10
C GLN A 94 -23.42 2.73 -2.64
N PRO A 95 -23.23 3.12 -3.92
CA PRO A 95 -22.55 2.28 -4.91
C PRO A 95 -21.11 2.64 -5.27
N THR A 96 -20.51 3.74 -4.80
CA THR A 96 -19.41 4.31 -5.59
C THR A 96 -18.16 4.71 -4.82
N PRO A 97 -16.99 4.13 -5.15
CA PRO A 97 -15.72 4.58 -4.61
C PRO A 97 -15.45 6.01 -5.09
N ALA A 98 -14.98 6.86 -4.18
CA ALA A 98 -14.51 8.20 -4.50
C ALA A 98 -13.04 8.32 -4.11
N VAL A 99 -12.24 8.92 -4.98
CA VAL A 99 -10.84 9.26 -4.70
C VAL A 99 -10.69 10.76 -4.75
N LEU A 100 -10.34 11.40 -3.65
CA LEU A 100 -9.95 12.78 -3.60
C LEU A 100 -8.43 12.89 -3.76
N VAL A 101 -7.97 13.73 -4.68
CA VAL A 101 -6.57 14.07 -4.87
C VAL A 101 -6.41 15.57 -4.61
N ASP A 102 -5.71 15.90 -3.53
CA ASP A 102 -5.22 17.26 -3.27
C ASP A 102 -3.76 17.36 -3.73
N ARG A 103 -3.45 18.35 -4.58
CA ARG A 103 -2.09 18.59 -5.05
C ARG A 103 -1.52 19.79 -4.28
N ALA A 104 -0.44 19.57 -3.53
CA ALA A 104 0.20 20.61 -2.73
C ALA A 104 1.41 21.23 -3.48
N GLY A 105 1.72 22.50 -3.22
CA GLY A 105 2.90 23.19 -3.76
C GLY A 105 2.59 24.61 -4.29
N ASP A 106 3.65 25.36 -4.65
CA ASP A 106 3.51 26.63 -5.36
C ASP A 106 2.91 26.36 -6.75
N GLY A 107 1.72 26.90 -7.02
CA GLY A 107 0.94 26.61 -8.23
C GLY A 107 -0.03 25.44 -8.11
N ALA A 108 -0.45 25.10 -6.88
CA ALA A 108 -1.42 24.03 -6.58
C ALA A 108 -2.53 23.93 -7.63
N ALA A 109 -2.63 22.76 -8.24
CA ALA A 109 -3.63 22.40 -9.24
C ALA A 109 -5.03 22.36 -8.59
N PRO A 110 -6.13 22.28 -9.36
CA PRO A 110 -7.44 22.09 -8.77
C PRO A 110 -7.45 20.78 -7.98
N THR A 111 -8.22 20.77 -6.90
CA THR A 111 -8.52 19.51 -6.21
C THR A 111 -9.30 18.64 -7.19
N SER A 112 -8.84 17.42 -7.44
CA SER A 112 -9.49 16.49 -8.36
C SER A 112 -10.16 15.38 -7.57
N MET A 113 -11.30 14.90 -8.05
CA MET A 113 -11.95 13.72 -7.49
C MET A 113 -12.38 12.79 -8.61
N TRP A 114 -12.19 11.49 -8.44
CA TRP A 114 -12.80 10.47 -9.29
C TRP A 114 -14.07 9.97 -8.61
N VAL A 115 -15.24 10.19 -9.23
CA VAL A 115 -16.54 9.75 -8.71
C VAL A 115 -17.34 9.15 -9.87
N HIS A 116 -17.89 7.95 -9.68
CA HIS A 116 -18.77 7.31 -10.67
C HIS A 116 -18.13 7.19 -12.07
N ASP A 117 -16.87 6.75 -12.14
CA ASP A 117 -16.10 6.64 -13.40
C ASP A 117 -15.96 7.97 -14.16
N THR A 118 -16.11 9.09 -13.44
CA THR A 118 -16.05 10.44 -13.99
C THR A 118 -15.06 11.26 -13.18
N PRO A 119 -14.05 11.87 -13.83
CA PRO A 119 -13.20 12.86 -13.18
C PRO A 119 -13.99 14.16 -12.99
N VAL A 120 -13.94 14.70 -11.79
CA VAL A 120 -14.42 16.04 -11.46
C VAL A 120 -13.29 16.84 -10.82
N ILE A 121 -13.36 18.16 -10.94
CA ILE A 121 -12.36 19.05 -10.35
C ILE A 121 -13.02 20.20 -9.61
N SER A 122 -12.29 20.80 -8.68
CA SER A 122 -12.69 22.03 -8.00
C SER A 122 -11.52 23.01 -7.90
N TRP A 123 -11.79 24.27 -8.27
CA TRP A 123 -10.88 25.39 -8.13
C TRP A 123 -11.28 26.25 -6.92
N GLY A 124 -10.81 25.92 -5.73
CA GLY A 124 -11.09 26.77 -4.58
C GLY A 124 -10.74 26.14 -3.24
N ARG A 125 -10.44 26.98 -2.26
CA ARG A 125 -10.51 26.58 -0.84
C ARG A 125 -11.84 27.05 -0.30
N ASP A 126 -12.77 26.10 -0.20
CA ASP A 126 -13.96 26.10 0.64
C ASP A 126 -14.97 27.28 0.48
N PRO A 127 -16.24 27.01 0.11
CA PRO A 127 -16.76 25.73 -0.36
C PRO A 127 -16.17 25.38 -1.74
N TYR A 128 -15.84 24.11 -1.93
CA TYR A 128 -15.44 23.59 -3.25
C TYR A 128 -16.65 23.64 -4.19
N GLU A 129 -16.53 24.35 -5.31
CA GLU A 129 -17.46 24.25 -6.44
C GLU A 129 -16.93 23.18 -7.39
N TRP A 130 -17.72 22.14 -7.65
CA TRP A 130 -17.31 20.98 -8.43
C TRP A 130 -17.76 21.08 -9.87
N PHE A 131 -16.89 20.72 -10.79
CA PHE A 131 -17.15 20.76 -12.21
C PHE A 131 -16.72 19.45 -12.86
N HIS A 132 -17.43 19.03 -13.90
CA HIS A 132 -16.93 17.99 -14.80
C HIS A 132 -15.55 18.39 -15.32
N ASP A 133 -14.61 17.45 -15.35
CA ASP A 133 -13.28 17.74 -15.87
C ASP A 133 -13.32 18.15 -17.35
N ASN A 134 -12.37 19.00 -17.75
CA ASN A 134 -12.23 19.45 -19.12
C ASN A 134 -11.65 18.31 -19.98
N PRO A 135 -12.18 18.02 -21.19
CA PRO A 135 -11.56 17.05 -22.10
C PRO A 135 -10.12 17.38 -22.54
N VAL A 136 -9.60 18.58 -22.25
CA VAL A 136 -8.18 18.93 -22.47
C VAL A 136 -7.27 18.30 -21.39
N TYR A 137 -7.79 18.01 -20.19
CA TYR A 137 -7.10 17.25 -19.16
C TYR A 137 -7.60 15.80 -19.23
N ASP A 138 -6.81 14.93 -19.86
CA ASP A 138 -7.10 13.50 -19.86
C ASP A 138 -6.62 12.94 -18.51
N LEU A 139 -7.47 13.03 -17.49
CA LEU A 139 -7.26 12.34 -16.21
C LEU A 139 -7.87 10.95 -16.32
N ASP A 140 -7.02 9.95 -16.52
CA ASP A 140 -7.40 8.54 -16.53
C ASP A 140 -7.45 7.94 -15.11
N GLU A 141 -7.93 6.70 -15.01
CA GLU A 141 -7.99 5.97 -13.75
C GLU A 141 -6.60 5.82 -13.09
N GLU A 142 -5.54 5.62 -13.88
CA GLU A 142 -4.16 5.52 -13.39
C GLU A 142 -3.71 6.77 -12.63
N SER A 143 -4.14 7.94 -13.08
CA SER A 143 -3.88 9.22 -12.41
C SER A 143 -4.48 9.29 -11.00
N PHE A 144 -5.56 8.57 -10.73
CA PHE A 144 -6.22 8.52 -9.41
C PHE A 144 -5.80 7.33 -8.56
N PHE A 145 -5.30 6.25 -9.17
CA PHE A 145 -4.94 5.00 -8.50
C PHE A 145 -3.49 4.54 -8.72
N PRO A 146 -2.48 5.44 -8.68
CA PRO A 146 -1.12 5.11 -9.17
C PRO A 146 -0.46 3.97 -8.39
N VAL A 147 -0.73 3.85 -7.09
CA VAL A 147 -0.20 2.75 -6.26
C VAL A 147 -0.85 1.42 -6.61
N GLN A 148 -2.16 1.38 -6.86
CA GLN A 148 -2.85 0.14 -7.24
C GLN A 148 -2.37 -0.32 -8.63
N THR A 149 -2.34 0.59 -9.61
CA THR A 149 -1.84 0.30 -10.97
C THR A 149 -0.42 -0.26 -10.94
N THR A 150 0.47 0.38 -10.17
CA THR A 150 1.86 -0.09 -10.07
C THR A 150 1.95 -1.45 -9.35
N LEU A 151 1.18 -1.66 -8.27
CA LEU A 151 1.14 -2.95 -7.58
C LEU A 151 0.58 -4.06 -8.47
N GLU A 152 -0.44 -3.79 -9.29
CA GLU A 152 -0.97 -4.73 -10.27
C GLU A 152 0.09 -5.13 -11.29
N ALA A 153 0.83 -4.17 -11.85
CA ALA A 153 1.94 -4.44 -12.76
C ALA A 153 3.03 -5.30 -12.09
N ILE A 154 3.38 -5.03 -10.83
CA ILE A 154 4.33 -5.83 -10.06
C ILE A 154 3.82 -7.26 -9.84
N VAL A 155 2.54 -7.43 -9.51
CA VAL A 155 1.94 -8.73 -9.23
C VAL A 155 1.83 -9.58 -10.50
N ASN A 156 1.46 -8.96 -11.62
CA ASN A 156 1.23 -9.67 -12.88
C ASN A 156 2.53 -9.98 -13.62
N ASP A 157 3.45 -9.01 -13.68
CA ASP A 157 4.60 -9.05 -14.59
C ASP A 157 5.95 -8.78 -13.88
N GLY A 158 5.94 -8.54 -12.57
CA GLY A 158 7.12 -8.18 -11.81
C GLY A 158 8.04 -9.36 -11.47
N THR A 159 9.34 -9.08 -11.43
CA THR A 159 10.37 -9.99 -10.91
C THR A 159 10.98 -9.40 -9.64
N ILE A 160 10.93 -10.16 -8.53
CA ILE A 160 11.56 -9.80 -7.26
C ILE A 160 13.00 -10.29 -7.27
N ALA A 161 13.96 -9.36 -7.17
CA ALA A 161 15.39 -9.63 -7.18
C ALA A 161 15.98 -9.73 -5.76
N ASP A 162 15.49 -8.94 -4.81
CA ASP A 162 15.91 -8.98 -3.41
C ASP A 162 14.70 -8.90 -2.46
N GLN A 163 14.79 -9.62 -1.35
CA GLN A 163 13.81 -9.58 -0.26
C GLN A 163 14.53 -9.62 1.07
N ARG A 164 14.37 -8.56 1.88
CA ARG A 164 15.00 -8.47 3.19
C ARG A 164 14.13 -7.75 4.21
N ARG A 165 14.33 -8.05 5.49
CA ARG A 165 13.74 -7.24 6.57
C ARG A 165 14.48 -5.91 6.65
N ALA A 166 13.74 -4.82 6.61
CA ALA A 166 14.26 -3.47 6.75
C ALA A 166 13.17 -2.59 7.40
N PRO A 167 13.50 -1.66 8.30
CA PRO A 167 12.52 -0.73 8.81
C PRO A 167 12.04 0.20 7.68
N PHE A 168 10.76 0.56 7.73
CA PHE A 168 10.18 1.62 6.91
C PHE A 168 10.00 2.87 7.77
N ARG A 169 10.28 4.04 7.21
CA ARG A 169 10.02 5.33 7.86
C ARG A 169 9.37 6.26 6.85
N ALA A 170 8.19 6.76 7.17
CA ALA A 170 7.54 7.80 6.37
C ALA A 170 8.39 9.08 6.45
N GLN A 171 8.59 9.73 5.32
CA GLN A 171 9.41 10.92 5.16
C GLN A 171 8.69 12.01 4.36
N LEU A 172 7.62 11.70 3.62
CA LEU A 172 6.85 12.71 2.90
C LEU A 172 6.11 13.57 3.91
N THR A 173 6.18 14.88 3.69
CA THR A 173 5.40 15.87 4.45
C THR A 173 3.92 15.50 4.34
N PRO A 174 3.14 15.62 5.42
CA PRO A 174 1.69 15.40 5.35
C PRO A 174 1.02 16.48 4.49
N ALA A 175 -0.26 16.27 4.19
CA ALA A 175 -1.04 17.26 3.45
C ALA A 175 -1.13 18.58 4.22
N MET A 176 -1.35 19.67 3.49
CA MET A 176 -1.54 20.97 4.12
C MET A 176 -2.78 20.94 5.02
N GLY A 177 -2.60 21.36 6.29
CA GLY A 177 -3.67 21.33 7.30
C GLY A 177 -3.73 20.02 8.10
N GLU A 178 -2.95 19.01 7.72
CA GLU A 178 -2.75 17.83 8.55
C GLU A 178 -1.62 18.05 9.57
N ASN A 179 -1.72 17.35 10.70
CA ASN A 179 -0.63 17.29 11.67
C ASN A 179 0.48 16.38 11.14
N ASP A 180 1.72 16.71 11.49
CA ASP A 180 2.90 15.89 11.21
C ASP A 180 2.64 14.44 11.61
N THR A 181 2.58 13.55 10.61
CA THR A 181 2.24 12.15 10.81
C THR A 181 3.44 11.39 11.36
N ASP A 182 3.16 10.22 11.93
CA ASP A 182 4.11 9.41 12.67
C ASP A 182 5.33 9.00 11.83
N HIS A 183 6.43 9.74 11.98
CA HIS A 183 7.75 9.43 11.41
C HIS A 183 8.47 8.29 12.15
N ALA A 184 7.79 7.51 12.98
CA ALA A 184 8.38 6.36 13.64
C ALA A 184 8.77 5.27 12.63
N GLU A 185 9.85 4.56 12.95
CA GLU A 185 10.25 3.38 12.19
C GLU A 185 9.25 2.24 12.43
N ARG A 186 8.69 1.71 11.34
CA ARG A 186 7.76 0.59 11.31
C ARG A 186 8.50 -0.68 10.86
N PRO A 187 8.33 -1.84 11.53
CA PRO A 187 8.91 -3.10 11.07
C PRO A 187 8.37 -3.49 9.69
N ALA A 188 9.26 -3.66 8.70
CA ALA A 188 8.86 -3.97 7.34
C ALA A 188 9.74 -5.05 6.68
N VAL A 189 9.25 -5.51 5.53
CA VAL A 189 9.95 -6.28 4.52
C VAL A 189 10.07 -5.38 3.30
N ARG A 190 11.30 -5.27 2.81
CA ARG A 190 11.65 -4.52 1.61
C ARG A 190 11.83 -5.50 0.47
N LEU A 191 11.15 -5.22 -0.63
CA LEU A 191 11.18 -5.99 -1.86
C LEU A 191 11.76 -5.11 -2.95
N GLU A 192 12.86 -5.52 -3.57
CA GLU A 192 13.41 -4.87 -4.77
C GLU A 192 13.07 -5.71 -5.99
N GLY A 193 12.73 -5.06 -7.09
CA GLY A 193 12.46 -5.77 -8.33
C GLY A 193 12.32 -4.86 -9.52
N SER A 194 11.88 -5.46 -10.62
CA SER A 194 11.55 -4.73 -11.84
C SER A 194 10.33 -5.30 -12.55
N VAL A 195 9.67 -4.45 -13.32
CA VAL A 195 8.58 -4.78 -14.25
C VAL A 195 9.04 -4.39 -15.64
N GLN A 196 8.84 -5.28 -16.62
CA GLN A 196 9.11 -4.99 -18.02
C GLN A 196 7.81 -4.65 -18.74
N SER A 197 7.79 -3.54 -19.46
CA SER A 197 6.63 -3.08 -20.24
C SER A 197 7.05 -2.67 -21.66
N ALA A 198 6.08 -2.32 -22.49
CA ALA A 198 6.36 -1.76 -23.81
C ALA A 198 7.07 -0.39 -23.74
N GLU A 199 6.84 0.37 -22.66
CA GLU A 199 7.40 1.72 -22.47
C GLU A 199 8.85 1.67 -21.97
N GLY A 200 9.21 0.59 -21.27
CA GLY A 200 10.55 0.38 -20.75
C GLY A 200 10.58 -0.51 -19.52
N THR A 201 11.67 -0.41 -18.78
CA THR A 201 11.87 -1.13 -17.52
C THR A 201 11.53 -0.22 -16.35
N THR A 202 10.59 -0.65 -15.52
CA THR A 202 10.26 0.00 -14.25
C THR A 202 10.97 -0.73 -13.13
N GLU A 203 11.96 -0.10 -12.49
CA GLU A 203 12.57 -0.63 -11.27
C GLU A 203 11.80 -0.13 -10.04
N PHE A 204 11.59 -1.00 -9.05
CA PHE A 204 10.76 -0.67 -7.89
C PHE A 204 11.35 -1.14 -6.56
N VAL A 205 10.93 -0.44 -5.51
CA VAL A 205 11.03 -0.89 -4.13
C VAL A 205 9.66 -0.81 -3.48
N LEU A 206 9.20 -1.95 -2.96
CA LEU A 206 7.98 -2.06 -2.17
C LEU A 206 8.33 -2.35 -0.71
N PHE A 207 7.79 -1.54 0.20
CA PHE A 207 7.75 -1.84 1.63
C PHE A 207 6.40 -2.35 2.03
N THR A 208 6.42 -3.48 2.74
CA THR A 208 5.22 -4.12 3.25
C THR A 208 5.50 -4.75 4.61
N THR A 209 4.47 -4.97 5.42
CA THR A 209 4.62 -5.79 6.63
C THR A 209 4.83 -7.26 6.25
N VAL A 210 5.23 -8.09 7.22
CA VAL A 210 5.28 -9.56 7.00
C VAL A 210 3.93 -10.20 6.69
N LYS A 211 2.83 -9.45 6.84
CA LYS A 211 1.46 -9.86 6.51
C LYS A 211 0.98 -9.30 5.16
N GLY A 212 1.84 -8.59 4.43
CA GLY A 212 1.45 -7.98 3.17
C GLY A 212 0.70 -6.66 3.33
N THR A 213 0.84 -5.91 4.43
CA THR A 213 0.25 -4.56 4.52
C THR A 213 1.16 -3.54 3.85
N PRO A 214 0.71 -2.80 2.82
CA PRO A 214 1.54 -1.81 2.12
C PRO A 214 1.93 -0.66 3.04
N LEU A 215 3.19 -0.22 2.96
CA LEU A 215 3.72 0.89 3.76
C LEU A 215 4.30 2.00 2.89
N GLY A 216 4.94 1.65 1.78
CA GLY A 216 5.48 2.58 0.82
C GLY A 216 5.90 1.89 -0.47
N LEU A 217 5.91 2.63 -1.56
CA LEU A 217 6.27 2.17 -2.89
C LEU A 217 7.08 3.26 -3.58
N SER A 218 8.22 2.91 -4.15
CA SER A 218 8.97 3.82 -5.00
C SER A 218 9.30 3.14 -6.31
N ALA A 219 9.19 3.86 -7.42
CA ALA A 219 9.41 3.32 -8.76
C ALA A 219 10.07 4.36 -9.69
N GLU A 220 10.93 3.87 -10.56
CA GLU A 220 11.52 4.64 -11.66
C GLU A 220 11.37 3.87 -12.97
N THR A 221 10.86 4.53 -14.00
CA THR A 221 10.75 3.94 -15.33
C THR A 221 11.87 4.44 -16.22
N THR A 222 12.78 3.54 -16.59
CA THR A 222 13.76 3.78 -17.65
C THR A 222 13.11 3.45 -18.98
N ARG A 223 12.77 4.50 -19.75
CA ARG A 223 12.17 4.36 -21.08
C ARG A 223 13.13 3.67 -22.06
N SER A 224 12.57 2.86 -22.96
CA SER A 224 13.32 2.22 -24.03
C SER A 224 12.95 2.80 -25.40
N GLY A 225 13.91 2.91 -26.33
CA GLY A 225 13.66 3.33 -27.72
C GLY A 225 13.88 4.83 -28.02
N ALA A 226 13.29 5.32 -29.12
CA ALA A 226 13.50 6.70 -29.61
C ALA A 226 13.01 7.77 -28.62
N ASP A 227 12.03 7.45 -27.78
CA ASP A 227 11.46 8.33 -26.76
C ASP A 227 12.46 8.64 -25.61
N GLN A 228 13.55 7.87 -25.50
CA GLN A 228 14.64 8.15 -24.59
C GLN A 228 15.45 9.39 -25.01
N GLN A 229 15.40 9.80 -26.29
CA GLN A 229 16.14 10.97 -26.78
C GLN A 229 15.43 12.31 -26.52
N GLU A 230 14.13 12.29 -26.19
CA GLU A 230 13.33 13.51 -25.99
C GLU A 230 13.13 13.87 -24.50
N ALA A 231 13.29 12.91 -23.60
CA ALA A 231 13.17 13.16 -22.16
C ALA A 231 14.49 13.68 -21.57
N GLU A 232 14.46 14.87 -20.98
CA GLU A 232 15.62 15.45 -20.29
C GLU A 232 15.98 14.67 -19.00
N PHE A 233 15.02 13.93 -18.44
CA PHE A 233 15.16 13.14 -17.21
C PHE A 233 14.23 11.91 -17.20
N THR A 234 14.50 10.93 -16.32
CA THR A 234 13.57 9.85 -15.95
C THR A 234 12.57 10.34 -14.91
N THR A 235 11.37 9.77 -14.86
CA THR A 235 10.40 10.11 -13.80
C THR A 235 10.56 9.16 -12.64
N TYR A 236 10.77 9.71 -11.44
CA TYR A 236 10.82 8.99 -10.18
C TYR A 236 9.56 9.25 -9.37
N SER A 237 8.90 8.19 -8.89
CA SER A 237 7.70 8.29 -8.06
C SER A 237 7.91 7.62 -6.71
N GLU A 238 7.52 8.31 -5.64
CA GLU A 238 7.50 7.81 -4.27
C GLU A 238 6.10 7.93 -3.69
N TYR A 239 5.61 6.87 -3.06
CA TYR A 239 4.32 6.82 -2.40
C TYR A 239 4.48 6.29 -0.98
N GLU A 240 3.83 6.94 -0.04
CA GLU A 240 3.77 6.53 1.36
C GLU A 240 2.33 6.27 1.76
N ILE A 241 2.05 5.03 2.20
CA ILE A 241 0.72 4.62 2.66
C ILE A 241 0.66 4.86 4.17
N HIS A 242 -0.21 5.78 4.56
CA HIS A 242 -0.32 6.24 5.95
C HIS A 242 -1.31 5.41 6.74
N SER A 243 -2.48 5.16 6.17
CA SER A 243 -3.57 4.44 6.83
C SER A 243 -4.42 3.65 5.84
N LEU A 244 -5.00 2.56 6.37
CA LEU A 244 -6.00 1.71 5.74
C LEU A 244 -7.16 1.57 6.71
N ASP A 245 -8.39 1.61 6.21
CA ASP A 245 -9.64 1.47 6.99
C ASP A 245 -9.82 2.49 8.13
N GLU A 246 -9.04 3.58 8.13
CA GLU A 246 -9.29 4.73 8.99
C GLU A 246 -10.39 5.59 8.36
N PRO A 247 -11.49 5.91 9.08
CA PRO A 247 -12.54 6.74 8.54
C PRO A 247 -11.98 8.07 8.05
N VAL A 248 -12.13 8.36 6.76
CA VAL A 248 -11.85 9.68 6.18
C VAL A 248 -13.19 10.33 5.92
N ASP A 249 -13.38 11.52 6.49
CA ASP A 249 -14.53 12.36 6.19
C ASP A 249 -14.27 13.05 4.85
N LEU A 250 -14.72 12.41 3.77
CA LEU A 250 -14.67 12.95 2.41
C LEU A 250 -16.09 13.34 1.98
N THR A 251 -16.31 14.64 1.82
CA THR A 251 -17.54 15.15 1.22
C THR A 251 -17.48 14.92 -0.28
N VAL A 252 -18.16 13.87 -0.75
CA VAL A 252 -18.37 13.62 -2.19
C VAL A 252 -19.51 14.52 -2.67
N PRO A 253 -19.31 15.32 -3.74
CA PRO A 253 -20.38 16.15 -4.28
C PRO A 253 -21.52 15.29 -4.84
N ALA A 254 -22.75 15.73 -4.61
CA ALA A 254 -23.90 15.11 -5.26
C ALA A 254 -23.89 15.39 -6.78
N PRO A 255 -24.47 14.53 -7.62
CA PRO A 255 -24.47 14.73 -9.08
C PRO A 255 -25.04 16.09 -9.55
N ASP A 256 -25.98 16.67 -8.81
CA ASP A 256 -26.58 17.98 -9.10
C ASP A 256 -25.75 19.16 -8.57
N GLU A 257 -24.72 18.90 -7.76
CA GLU A 257 -23.71 19.87 -7.32
C GLU A 257 -22.53 19.96 -8.29
N ILE A 258 -22.47 19.09 -9.30
CA ILE A 258 -21.42 19.09 -10.33
C ILE A 258 -21.89 19.91 -11.54
N GLY A 259 -21.27 21.07 -11.74
CA GLY A 259 -21.53 21.96 -12.86
C GLY A 259 -20.84 21.52 -14.16
N PRO A 260 -21.27 22.03 -15.32
CA PRO A 260 -20.52 21.87 -16.57
C PRO A 260 -19.22 22.69 -16.52
N TRP A 261 -18.21 22.26 -17.27
CA TRP A 261 -16.90 22.93 -17.29
C TRP A 261 -17.00 24.41 -17.67
N GLU A 262 -17.89 24.78 -18.60
CA GLU A 262 -18.02 26.15 -19.11
C GLU A 262 -18.44 27.17 -18.04
N ASP A 263 -18.99 26.69 -16.92
CA ASP A 263 -19.38 27.50 -15.78
C ASP A 263 -18.26 27.61 -14.72
N ALA A 264 -17.14 26.89 -14.90
CA ALA A 264 -16.00 26.97 -14.01
C ALA A 264 -15.32 28.34 -14.13
N GLY A 265 -15.42 29.15 -13.07
CA GLY A 265 -14.79 30.47 -12.97
C GLY A 265 -13.27 30.44 -12.73
N GLY A 266 -12.56 29.47 -13.30
CA GLY A 266 -11.11 29.31 -13.15
C GLY A 266 -10.29 30.44 -13.81
N PRO A 267 -9.07 30.71 -13.32
CA PRO A 267 -8.17 31.72 -13.89
C PRO A 267 -7.69 31.42 -15.32
#